data_AF-A0A432KFT7-F1
#
_entry.id   AF-A0A432KFT7-F1
#
_cell.length_a   1.000
_cell.length_b   1.000
_cell.length_c   1.000
_cell.angle_alpha   90.00
_cell.angle_beta   90.00
_cell.angle_gamma   90.00
#
_symmetry.space_group_name_H-M   'P 1'
#
loop_
_entity.id
_entity.type
_entity.pdbx_description
1 polymer ?
#
loop_
_entity_poly.entity_id
_entity_poly.type
_entity_poly.pdbx_seq_one_letter_code
_entity_poly.pdbx_strand_id
1 'polypeptide(L)'
;MKKVILIISLIIFGLSNSYATHIRAGEITARRLGCSGLTYEFTLTAYRDTGSDILFGNGEFNFGDGESIMLNPDGFNRKEIIDDEIELVEFKIEHTYSSNGDYTVSYVEDFRNVGIINMSNSGSVSFYVETIIRIDPFFGCNSTPVFLIPPVDKGAVGVLFYHNPGAFDINGDSIAFKMVTPQSREGVDVPNFRSPEVAAGGQNSQQTGPATLTLDEILGDLIWDAPGMKGEFNIAFIAEEWRKISGEWRFLGSVTRDMQ
;
A
#
# COMPACT_ATOMS: atom_id res chain seq x y z
N MET A 1 4.82 43.20 -53.54
CA MET A 1 5.99 42.62 -52.85
C MET A 1 5.63 42.33 -51.39
N LYS A 2 5.74 41.05 -51.01
CA LYS A 2 5.95 40.43 -49.68
C LYS A 2 5.20 41.02 -48.47
N LYS A 3 4.19 40.29 -47.94
CA LYS A 3 4.29 39.39 -46.75
C LYS A 3 4.55 40.22 -45.47
N VAL A 4 3.73 40.22 -44.43
CA VAL A 4 3.41 39.08 -43.56
C VAL A 4 2.13 39.43 -42.78
N ILE A 5 1.06 38.65 -42.94
CA ILE A 5 -0.04 38.61 -41.97
C ILE A 5 0.41 37.61 -40.91
N LEU A 6 0.71 38.11 -39.71
CA LEU A 6 1.08 37.29 -38.56
C LEU A 6 -0.21 36.62 -38.05
N ILE A 7 -0.51 35.43 -38.55
CA ILE A 7 -1.53 34.55 -37.96
C ILE A 7 -0.96 34.08 -36.63
N ILE A 8 -1.37 34.73 -35.54
CA ILE A 8 -1.19 34.21 -34.19
C ILE A 8 -2.12 33.00 -34.10
N SER A 9 -1.61 31.84 -34.52
CA SER A 9 -2.15 30.55 -34.13
C SER A 9 -1.86 30.41 -32.65
N LEU A 10 -2.79 30.90 -31.82
CA LEU A 10 -2.80 30.61 -30.40
C LEU A 10 -3.10 29.12 -30.28
N ILE A 11 -2.04 28.31 -30.28
CA ILE A 11 -2.10 26.95 -29.78
C ILE A 11 -2.41 27.09 -28.29
N ILE A 12 -3.70 27.20 -27.99
CA ILE A 12 -4.23 26.88 -26.68
C ILE A 12 -3.98 25.38 -26.57
N PHE A 13 -2.79 25.01 -26.11
CA PHE A 13 -2.60 23.76 -25.41
C PHE A 13 -3.64 23.82 -24.30
N GLY A 14 -4.75 23.10 -24.51
CA GLY A 14 -5.63 22.77 -23.41
C GLY A 14 -4.73 22.17 -22.35
N LEU A 15 -4.61 22.86 -21.22
CA LEU A 15 -4.22 22.22 -19.98
C LEU A 15 -5.34 21.23 -19.72
N SER A 16 -5.24 20.05 -20.33
CA SER A 16 -5.95 18.89 -19.82
C SER A 16 -5.40 18.73 -18.42
N ASN A 17 -6.22 19.08 -17.42
CA ASN A 17 -6.05 18.54 -16.08
C ASN A 17 -6.00 17.03 -16.30
N SER A 18 -4.80 16.46 -16.22
CA SER A 18 -4.63 15.03 -16.11
C SER A 18 -5.37 14.70 -14.84
N TYR A 19 -6.57 14.12 -14.96
CA TYR A 19 -7.27 13.55 -13.83
C TYR A 19 -6.33 12.45 -13.32
N ALA A 20 -5.60 12.79 -12.27
CA ALA A 20 -4.76 11.87 -11.55
C ALA A 20 -5.65 10.77 -10.96
N THR A 21 -5.01 9.65 -10.72
CA THR A 21 -5.56 8.37 -10.28
C THR A 21 -5.16 8.12 -8.82
N HIS A 22 -5.97 7.40 -8.06
CA HIS A 22 -6.40 7.88 -6.73
C HIS A 22 -5.87 7.14 -5.52
N ILE A 23 -5.18 6.02 -5.72
CA ILE A 23 -4.82 5.13 -4.63
C ILE A 23 -3.61 5.71 -3.91
N ARG A 24 -3.82 6.15 -2.67
CA ARG A 24 -2.78 6.65 -1.75
C ARG A 24 -2.16 5.52 -0.96
N ALA A 25 -2.99 4.57 -0.52
CA ALA A 25 -2.51 3.43 0.23
C ALA A 25 -3.45 2.23 0.13
N GLY A 26 -2.96 1.06 0.56
CA GLY A 26 -3.81 -0.09 0.78
C GLY A 26 -3.07 -1.31 1.35
N GLU A 27 -3.88 -2.29 1.72
CA GLU A 27 -3.45 -3.59 2.25
C GLU A 27 -4.53 -4.65 2.00
N ILE A 28 -4.13 -5.92 2.09
CA ILE A 28 -5.06 -7.06 2.14
C ILE A 28 -4.88 -7.74 3.49
N THR A 29 -5.97 -8.01 4.21
CA THR A 29 -5.93 -8.82 5.42
C THR A 29 -6.84 -10.03 5.25
N ALA A 30 -6.61 -11.11 5.99
CA ALA A 30 -7.39 -12.33 5.86
C ALA A 30 -7.77 -12.89 7.22
N ARG A 31 -9.00 -13.37 7.34
CA ARG A 31 -9.46 -14.16 8.49
C ARG A 31 -10.09 -15.45 8.02
N ARG A 32 -9.80 -16.56 8.69
CA ARG A 32 -10.41 -17.85 8.38
C ARG A 32 -11.85 -17.92 8.91
N LEU A 33 -12.82 -18.29 8.08
CA LEU A 33 -14.25 -18.42 8.42
C LEU A 33 -14.54 -19.75 9.12
N GLY A 34 -13.86 -19.98 10.24
CA GLY A 34 -13.97 -21.20 11.04
C GLY A 34 -12.80 -22.16 10.82
N CYS A 35 -12.41 -22.85 11.88
CA CYS A 35 -11.14 -23.56 11.94
C CYS A 35 -11.14 -24.93 11.26
N SER A 36 -12.31 -25.45 10.90
CA SER A 36 -12.47 -26.75 10.20
C SER A 36 -12.57 -26.63 8.68
N GLY A 37 -12.81 -25.43 8.14
CA GLY A 37 -12.98 -25.18 6.71
C GLY A 37 -11.74 -24.54 6.09
N LEU A 38 -11.70 -24.43 4.77
CA LEU A 38 -10.64 -23.75 4.02
C LEU A 38 -11.10 -22.40 3.46
N THR A 39 -12.18 -21.86 4.05
CA THR A 39 -12.78 -20.60 3.65
C THR A 39 -12.15 -19.44 4.41
N TYR A 40 -11.76 -18.42 3.67
CA TYR A 40 -11.23 -17.15 4.19
C TYR A 40 -12.13 -16.01 3.75
N GLU A 41 -12.29 -15.02 4.62
CA GLU A 41 -12.73 -13.67 4.24
C GLU A 41 -11.48 -12.80 4.16
N PHE A 42 -11.22 -12.28 2.96
CA PHE A 42 -10.24 -11.24 2.72
C PHE A 42 -10.88 -9.87 2.88
N THR A 43 -10.16 -8.94 3.48
CA THR A 43 -10.50 -7.52 3.48
C THR A 43 -9.42 -6.77 2.71
N LEU A 44 -9.77 -6.26 1.52
CA LEU A 44 -8.96 -5.28 0.80
C LEU A 44 -9.36 -3.90 1.32
N THR A 45 -8.43 -3.22 1.98
CA THR A 45 -8.61 -1.85 2.44
C THR A 45 -7.76 -0.94 1.58
N ALA A 46 -8.38 0.12 1.04
CA ALA A 46 -7.66 1.14 0.31
C ALA A 46 -8.05 2.54 0.79
N TYR A 47 -7.08 3.45 0.63
CA TYR A 47 -7.19 4.85 0.96
C TYR A 47 -6.96 5.62 -0.32
N ARG A 48 -7.92 6.45 -0.68
CA ARG A 48 -7.87 7.19 -1.94
C ARG A 48 -8.09 8.68 -1.72
N ASP A 49 -7.55 9.47 -2.64
CA ASP A 49 -7.74 10.92 -2.63
C ASP A 49 -9.24 11.28 -2.84
N THR A 50 -9.76 12.30 -2.18
CA THR A 50 -11.18 12.71 -2.35
C THR A 50 -11.42 13.54 -3.62
N GLY A 51 -10.35 14.01 -4.27
CA GLY A 51 -10.36 14.97 -5.36
C GLY A 51 -10.51 14.41 -6.78
N SER A 52 -10.78 13.11 -6.98
CA SER A 52 -11.21 12.62 -8.30
C SER A 52 -12.37 11.64 -8.31
N ASP A 53 -12.95 11.67 -9.50
CA ASP A 53 -14.11 10.90 -9.92
C ASP A 53 -13.76 9.45 -10.28
N ILE A 54 -12.47 9.07 -10.31
CA ILE A 54 -12.03 7.69 -10.57
C ILE A 54 -12.30 6.83 -9.33
N LEU A 55 -13.27 5.93 -9.44
CA LEU A 55 -13.63 5.01 -8.37
C LEU A 55 -12.57 3.93 -8.18
N PHE A 56 -12.27 3.61 -6.92
CA PHE A 56 -11.45 2.45 -6.53
C PHE A 56 -12.26 1.14 -6.63
N GLY A 57 -11.60 0.04 -6.99
CA GLY A 57 -12.23 -1.28 -7.07
C GLY A 57 -12.48 -1.76 -8.50
N ASN A 58 -11.70 -1.28 -9.47
CA ASN A 58 -11.66 -1.74 -10.86
C ASN A 58 -10.50 -2.72 -11.12
N GLY A 59 -9.66 -3.00 -10.13
CA GLY A 59 -8.53 -3.92 -10.22
C GLY A 59 -8.87 -5.41 -10.18
N GLU A 60 -7.84 -6.23 -10.43
CA GLU A 60 -7.88 -7.69 -10.30
C GLU A 60 -7.48 -8.10 -8.89
N PHE A 61 -8.29 -8.96 -8.25
CA PHE A 61 -8.00 -9.62 -7.00
C PHE A 61 -7.70 -11.10 -7.27
N ASN A 62 -6.47 -11.53 -7.00
CA ASN A 62 -5.99 -12.90 -7.25
C ASN A 62 -5.85 -13.65 -5.92
N PHE A 63 -6.37 -14.88 -5.84
CA PHE A 63 -6.37 -15.67 -4.62
C PHE A 63 -5.10 -16.51 -4.41
N GLY A 64 -4.18 -16.51 -5.36
CA GLY A 64 -2.90 -17.24 -5.28
C GLY A 64 -3.01 -18.73 -5.58
N ASP A 65 -4.18 -19.24 -5.97
CA ASP A 65 -4.41 -20.65 -6.31
C ASP A 65 -4.79 -20.86 -7.80
N GLY A 66 -4.63 -19.81 -8.61
CA GLY A 66 -4.99 -19.78 -10.02
C GLY A 66 -6.38 -19.21 -10.30
N GLU A 67 -7.17 -18.91 -9.26
CA GLU A 67 -8.41 -18.16 -9.40
C GLU A 67 -8.21 -16.66 -9.13
N SER A 68 -8.92 -15.83 -9.90
CA SER A 68 -8.98 -14.38 -9.71
C SER A 68 -10.35 -13.83 -10.07
N ILE A 69 -10.66 -12.65 -9.55
CA ILE A 69 -11.86 -11.89 -9.87
C ILE A 69 -11.49 -10.45 -10.23
N MET A 70 -12.27 -9.85 -11.13
CA MET A 70 -12.28 -8.40 -11.29
C MET A 70 -13.24 -7.81 -10.27
N LEU A 71 -12.78 -6.84 -9.48
CA LEU A 71 -13.65 -6.13 -8.56
C LEU A 71 -14.64 -5.22 -9.31
N ASN A 72 -15.72 -4.89 -8.62
CA ASN A 72 -16.69 -3.90 -9.06
C ASN A 72 -16.60 -2.70 -8.11
N PRO A 73 -16.34 -1.47 -8.58
CA PRO A 73 -16.22 -0.30 -7.72
C PRO A 73 -17.45 0.01 -6.85
N ASP A 74 -18.63 -0.43 -7.28
CA ASP A 74 -19.87 -0.27 -6.52
C ASP A 74 -20.10 -1.39 -5.49
N GLY A 75 -19.24 -2.42 -5.48
CA GLY A 75 -19.35 -3.60 -4.62
C GLY A 75 -18.70 -3.46 -3.23
N PHE A 76 -18.37 -2.24 -2.80
CA PHE A 76 -17.70 -2.01 -1.53
C PHE A 76 -18.58 -2.40 -0.33
N ASN A 77 -17.94 -2.82 0.76
CA ASN A 77 -18.60 -3.12 2.03
C ASN A 77 -18.58 -1.93 2.98
N ARG A 78 -17.57 -1.05 2.86
CA ARG A 78 -17.47 0.21 3.61
C ARG A 78 -16.86 1.28 2.71
N LYS A 79 -17.37 2.50 2.82
CA LYS A 79 -16.86 3.69 2.13
C LYS A 79 -17.08 4.91 3.01
N GLU A 80 -16.02 5.63 3.35
CA GLU A 80 -16.07 6.72 4.34
C GLU A 80 -14.98 7.75 4.09
N ILE A 81 -15.32 9.05 4.16
CA ILE A 81 -14.33 10.13 4.19
C ILE A 81 -13.77 10.21 5.61
N ILE A 82 -12.47 9.96 5.76
CA ILE A 82 -11.79 9.85 7.07
C ILE A 82 -10.81 11.01 7.34
N ASP A 83 -10.48 11.81 6.33
CA ASP A 83 -9.78 13.09 6.40
C ASP A 83 -10.23 13.98 5.23
N ASP A 84 -9.97 15.29 5.26
CA ASP A 84 -10.39 16.24 4.22
C ASP A 84 -9.97 15.80 2.80
N GLU A 85 -8.85 15.08 2.68
CA GLU A 85 -8.26 14.63 1.42
C GLU A 85 -8.27 13.11 1.24
N ILE A 86 -8.87 12.34 2.18
CA ILE A 86 -8.78 10.87 2.17
C ILE A 86 -10.15 10.20 2.38
N GLU A 87 -10.49 9.32 1.43
CA GLU A 87 -11.60 8.38 1.52
C GLU A 87 -11.08 6.95 1.68
N LEU A 88 -11.60 6.25 2.68
CA LEU A 88 -11.41 4.82 2.90
C LEU A 88 -12.46 4.03 2.10
N VAL A 89 -12.01 2.96 1.44
CA VAL A 89 -12.88 1.99 0.76
C VAL A 89 -12.43 0.58 1.14
N GLU A 90 -13.39 -0.26 1.56
CA GLU A 90 -13.13 -1.66 1.92
C GLU A 90 -13.98 -2.61 1.09
N PHE A 91 -13.36 -3.70 0.63
CA PHE A 91 -14.03 -4.85 0.03
C PHE A 91 -13.81 -6.08 0.90
N LYS A 92 -14.88 -6.86 1.13
CA LYS A 92 -14.84 -8.15 1.79
C LYS A 92 -15.14 -9.24 0.78
N ILE A 93 -14.21 -10.17 0.63
CA ILE A 93 -14.22 -11.17 -0.42
C ILE A 93 -14.03 -12.53 0.23
N GLU A 94 -14.96 -13.45 0.04
CA GLU A 94 -14.83 -14.81 0.53
C GLU A 94 -14.24 -15.72 -0.54
N HIS A 95 -13.34 -16.61 -0.16
CA HIS A 95 -12.78 -17.64 -1.03
C HIS A 95 -12.58 -18.95 -0.27
N THR A 96 -12.76 -20.08 -0.93
CA THR A 96 -12.53 -21.40 -0.33
C THR A 96 -11.45 -22.15 -1.09
N TYR A 97 -10.32 -22.37 -0.44
CA TYR A 97 -9.21 -23.12 -1.01
C TYR A 97 -9.53 -24.62 -1.08
N SER A 98 -9.03 -25.28 -2.13
CA SER A 98 -9.21 -26.72 -2.35
C SER A 98 -8.26 -27.60 -1.54
N SER A 99 -7.20 -27.01 -0.98
CA SER A 99 -6.15 -27.72 -0.26
C SER A 99 -5.42 -26.82 0.74
N ASN A 100 -4.53 -27.44 1.51
CA ASN A 100 -3.57 -26.72 2.35
C ASN A 100 -2.39 -26.25 1.49
N GLY A 101 -1.77 -25.14 1.85
CA GLY A 101 -0.65 -24.58 1.12
C GLY A 101 -0.35 -23.14 1.48
N ASP A 102 0.60 -22.58 0.76
CA ASP A 102 0.97 -21.17 0.82
C ASP A 102 0.31 -20.46 -0.36
N TYR A 103 -0.42 -19.39 -0.07
CA TYR A 103 -1.11 -18.61 -1.10
C TYR A 103 -0.70 -17.15 -1.00
N THR A 104 -0.21 -16.61 -2.11
CA THR A 104 0.02 -15.17 -2.27
C THR A 104 -1.24 -14.55 -2.85
N VAL A 105 -2.00 -13.90 -1.99
CA VAL A 105 -3.22 -13.20 -2.36
C VAL A 105 -2.84 -11.77 -2.72
N SER A 106 -3.21 -11.31 -3.91
CA SER A 106 -2.75 -10.01 -4.40
C SER A 106 -3.85 -9.20 -5.03
N TYR A 107 -3.65 -7.89 -5.03
CA TYR A 107 -4.51 -6.95 -5.71
C TYR A 107 -3.68 -6.02 -6.59
N VAL A 108 -4.13 -5.83 -7.84
CA VAL A 108 -3.53 -4.88 -8.78
C VAL A 108 -4.60 -3.98 -9.36
N GLU A 109 -4.41 -2.68 -9.29
CA GLU A 109 -5.24 -1.69 -9.96
C GLU A 109 -4.37 -0.65 -10.64
N ASP A 110 -4.76 -0.25 -11.84
CA ASP A 110 -3.99 0.72 -12.59
C ASP A 110 -3.98 2.09 -11.91
N PHE A 111 -2.78 2.66 -11.95
CA PHE A 111 -2.44 4.03 -11.63
C PHE A 111 -2.47 4.45 -10.15
N ARG A 112 -1.28 4.78 -9.64
CA ARG A 112 -1.04 5.50 -8.37
C ARG A 112 -1.30 7.01 -8.52
N ASN A 113 -1.13 7.79 -7.44
CA ASN A 113 -1.13 9.25 -7.55
C ASN A 113 -0.06 9.75 -8.52
N VAL A 114 -0.44 10.75 -9.32
CA VAL A 114 0.51 11.49 -10.17
C VAL A 114 1.42 12.33 -9.29
N GLY A 115 2.73 12.31 -9.59
CA GLY A 115 3.67 13.26 -8.98
C GLY A 115 4.40 12.73 -7.74
N ILE A 116 4.21 11.46 -7.37
CA ILE A 116 5.05 10.78 -6.38
C ILE A 116 6.54 10.91 -6.78
N ILE A 117 7.34 11.51 -5.90
CA ILE A 117 8.69 12.01 -6.21
C ILE A 117 9.72 10.88 -6.34
N ASN A 118 9.54 9.80 -5.59
CA ASN A 118 10.54 8.75 -5.44
C ASN A 118 10.34 7.54 -6.37
N MET A 119 9.65 7.76 -7.50
CA MET A 119 9.55 6.82 -8.63
C MET A 119 9.32 7.58 -9.94
N SER A 120 9.39 6.89 -11.09
CA SER A 120 9.12 7.51 -12.40
C SER A 120 7.68 7.31 -12.88
N ASN A 121 7.09 8.34 -13.50
CA ASN A 121 5.78 8.28 -14.16
C ASN A 121 4.68 7.65 -13.29
N SER A 122 4.61 8.00 -12.00
CA SER A 122 3.75 7.37 -11.00
C SER A 122 2.28 7.23 -11.40
N GLY A 123 1.69 8.23 -12.05
CA GLY A 123 0.31 8.16 -12.57
C GLY A 123 0.10 7.19 -13.75
N SER A 124 1.15 6.50 -14.21
CA SER A 124 1.09 5.41 -15.19
C SER A 124 1.58 4.07 -14.61
N VAL A 125 1.86 4.03 -13.31
CA VAL A 125 2.32 2.84 -12.59
C VAL A 125 1.16 2.28 -11.78
N SER A 126 0.89 0.99 -11.92
CA SER A 126 -0.18 0.32 -11.16
C SER A 126 0.15 0.27 -9.66
N PHE A 127 -0.90 0.32 -8.85
CA PHE A 127 -0.83 0.00 -7.43
C PHE A 127 -0.88 -1.52 -7.26
N TYR A 128 -0.01 -2.06 -6.41
CA TYR A 128 0.05 -3.49 -6.13
C TYR A 128 0.33 -3.74 -4.65
N VAL A 129 -0.46 -4.64 -4.06
CA VAL A 129 -0.21 -5.18 -2.72
C VAL A 129 -0.46 -6.67 -2.73
N GLU A 130 0.28 -7.38 -1.89
CA GLU A 130 0.12 -8.80 -1.69
C GLU A 130 0.15 -9.17 -0.20
N THR A 131 -0.44 -10.31 0.10
CA THR A 131 -0.54 -10.90 1.43
C THR A 131 -0.34 -12.39 1.31
N ILE A 132 0.57 -12.93 2.10
CA ILE A 132 0.82 -14.36 2.15
C ILE A 132 -0.04 -14.93 3.27
N ILE A 133 -0.82 -15.96 2.95
CA ILE A 133 -1.46 -16.82 3.94
C ILE A 133 -0.88 -18.22 3.83
N ARG A 134 -0.61 -18.84 4.99
CA ARG A 134 -0.20 -20.25 5.07
C ARG A 134 -1.27 -21.07 5.76
N ILE A 135 -1.89 -21.94 4.98
CA ILE A 135 -2.88 -22.89 5.47
C ILE A 135 -2.15 -24.18 5.86
N ASP A 136 -1.75 -24.28 7.13
CA ASP A 136 -1.12 -25.48 7.68
C ASP A 136 -1.93 -25.99 8.90
N PRO A 137 -2.37 -27.28 8.91
CA PRO A 137 -3.03 -27.87 10.07
C PRO A 137 -2.25 -27.77 11.38
N PHE A 138 -0.92 -27.70 11.32
CA PHE A 138 -0.04 -27.55 12.47
C PHE A 138 -0.11 -26.15 13.09
N PHE A 139 -0.48 -25.14 12.31
CA PHE A 139 -0.68 -23.77 12.79
C PHE A 139 -2.10 -23.54 13.32
N GLY A 140 -3.03 -24.43 12.99
CA GLY A 140 -4.40 -24.35 13.46
C GLY A 140 -5.17 -23.21 12.77
N CYS A 141 -5.94 -22.47 13.56
CA CYS A 141 -6.79 -21.39 13.07
C CYS A 141 -6.02 -20.08 13.14
N ASN A 142 -5.91 -19.39 12.00
CA ASN A 142 -5.10 -18.19 11.90
C ASN A 142 -5.82 -17.10 11.10
N SER A 143 -5.52 -15.86 11.45
CA SER A 143 -5.87 -14.65 10.70
C SER A 143 -4.60 -13.83 10.57
N THR A 144 -4.45 -13.09 9.48
CA THR A 144 -3.29 -12.20 9.33
C THR A 144 -3.35 -11.08 10.38
N PRO A 145 -2.22 -10.41 10.66
CA PRO A 145 -2.23 -9.13 11.33
C PRO A 145 -3.14 -8.14 10.61
N VAL A 146 -3.71 -7.21 11.37
CA VAL A 146 -4.46 -6.05 10.85
C VAL A 146 -3.77 -4.77 11.27
N PHE A 147 -3.93 -3.71 10.48
CA PHE A 147 -3.43 -2.39 10.85
C PHE A 147 -4.57 -1.53 11.37
N LEU A 148 -4.44 -1.03 12.60
CA LEU A 148 -5.49 -0.28 13.29
C LEU A 148 -5.44 1.22 13.03
N ILE A 149 -4.31 1.73 12.54
CA ILE A 149 -4.10 3.15 12.28
C ILE A 149 -4.05 3.36 10.76
N PRO A 150 -4.95 4.18 10.20
CA PRO A 150 -4.95 4.48 8.77
C PRO A 150 -3.76 5.40 8.41
N PRO A 151 -3.21 5.29 7.18
CA PRO A 151 -2.09 6.11 6.73
C PRO A 151 -2.54 7.53 6.31
N VAL A 152 -3.09 8.29 7.25
CA VAL A 152 -3.47 9.71 7.07
C VAL A 152 -2.28 10.58 7.47
N ASP A 153 -1.18 10.45 6.72
CA ASP A 153 0.12 10.95 7.13
C ASP A 153 0.50 12.27 6.45
N LYS A 154 0.86 13.28 7.26
CA LYS A 154 1.34 14.60 6.80
C LYS A 154 2.61 14.99 7.56
N GLY A 155 3.76 14.79 6.92
CA GLY A 155 5.07 15.23 7.44
C GLY A 155 5.37 16.71 7.16
N ALA A 156 6.20 17.33 8.00
CA ALA A 156 6.71 18.68 7.76
C ALA A 156 8.20 18.66 7.38
N VAL A 157 8.58 19.47 6.41
CA VAL A 157 9.97 19.60 5.96
C VAL A 157 10.86 20.04 7.12
N GLY A 158 11.98 19.36 7.32
CA GLY A 158 12.94 19.67 8.39
C GLY A 158 12.48 19.25 9.79
N VAL A 159 11.35 18.57 9.91
CA VAL A 159 10.76 18.14 11.19
C VAL A 159 10.68 16.62 11.22
N LEU A 160 10.94 16.05 12.38
CA LEU A 160 10.80 14.63 12.64
C LEU A 160 9.34 14.19 12.44
N PHE A 161 9.12 13.22 11.57
CA PHE A 161 7.82 12.63 11.28
C PHE A 161 7.76 11.19 11.78
N TYR A 162 6.59 10.80 12.29
CA TYR A 162 6.33 9.49 12.88
C TYR A 162 5.01 8.94 12.36
N HIS A 163 5.02 7.65 12.01
CA HIS A 163 3.83 6.85 11.79
C HIS A 163 4.01 5.49 12.46
N ASN A 164 2.98 5.00 13.13
CA ASN A 164 2.89 3.62 13.56
C ASN A 164 1.60 3.04 12.99
N PRO A 165 1.63 1.90 12.28
CA PRO A 165 0.43 1.36 11.65
C PRO A 165 -0.54 0.70 12.65
N GLY A 166 -0.15 0.59 13.92
CA GLY A 166 -0.93 -0.07 14.96
C GLY A 166 -1.21 -1.52 14.60
N ALA A 167 -0.19 -2.26 14.15
CA ALA A 167 -0.38 -3.64 13.75
C ALA A 167 -0.81 -4.50 14.94
N PHE A 168 -1.82 -5.33 14.73
CA PHE A 168 -2.43 -6.14 15.77
C PHE A 168 -2.74 -7.53 15.22
N ASP A 169 -2.37 -8.54 16.00
CA ASP A 169 -2.69 -9.94 15.71
C ASP A 169 -3.66 -10.48 16.76
N ILE A 170 -4.81 -10.98 16.30
CA ILE A 170 -5.86 -11.50 17.19
C ILE A 170 -5.52 -12.87 17.78
N ASN A 171 -4.64 -13.62 17.12
CA ASN A 171 -4.20 -14.94 17.54
C ASN A 171 -3.05 -14.89 18.56
N GLY A 172 -2.50 -13.69 18.81
CA GLY A 172 -1.41 -13.46 19.75
C GLY A 172 -0.03 -13.76 19.17
N ASP A 173 0.09 -13.77 17.85
CA ASP A 173 1.37 -13.95 17.17
C ASP A 173 2.26 -12.73 17.23
N SER A 174 3.56 -12.98 17.10
CA SER A 174 4.55 -11.91 17.04
C SER A 174 4.57 -11.34 15.63
N ILE A 175 4.60 -10.02 15.55
CA ILE A 175 4.68 -9.28 14.28
C ILE A 175 6.09 -8.73 14.14
N ALA A 176 6.70 -8.94 12.98
CA ALA A 176 7.96 -8.32 12.60
C ALA A 176 7.77 -7.44 11.37
N PHE A 177 8.42 -6.29 11.34
CA PHE A 177 8.28 -5.31 10.25
C PHE A 177 9.51 -5.25 9.37
N LYS A 178 9.29 -5.07 8.07
CA LYS A 178 10.35 -4.92 7.08
C LYS A 178 10.00 -3.89 6.04
N MET A 179 10.86 -2.90 5.84
CA MET A 179 10.72 -1.94 4.75
C MET A 179 11.01 -2.63 3.41
N VAL A 180 10.18 -2.36 2.40
CA VAL A 180 10.32 -2.95 1.06
C VAL A 180 10.13 -1.89 -0.02
N THR A 181 10.56 -2.23 -1.23
CA THR A 181 10.25 -1.44 -2.43
C THR A 181 8.79 -1.69 -2.82
N PRO A 182 7.97 -0.66 -3.07
CA PRO A 182 6.63 -0.86 -3.61
C PRO A 182 6.70 -1.50 -4.99
N GLN A 183 5.71 -2.31 -5.31
CA GLN A 183 5.64 -3.05 -6.56
C GLN A 183 4.55 -2.49 -7.47
N SER A 184 4.70 -2.73 -8.76
CA SER A 184 3.70 -2.41 -9.80
C SER A 184 2.87 -3.63 -10.19
N ARG A 185 3.39 -4.82 -9.90
CA ARG A 185 2.79 -6.14 -10.07
C ARG A 185 3.70 -7.16 -9.37
N GLU A 186 3.26 -8.41 -9.31
CA GLU A 186 4.01 -9.52 -8.72
C GLU A 186 5.48 -9.52 -9.16
N GLY A 187 6.38 -9.39 -8.18
CA GLY A 187 7.83 -9.47 -8.37
C GLY A 187 8.46 -8.32 -9.18
N VAL A 188 7.72 -7.24 -9.47
CA VAL A 188 8.23 -6.10 -10.26
C VAL A 188 8.07 -4.80 -9.49
N ASP A 189 9.19 -4.31 -8.96
CA ASP A 189 9.32 -3.01 -8.32
C ASP A 189 8.85 -1.86 -9.21
N VAL A 190 8.38 -0.78 -8.60
CA VAL A 190 8.08 0.46 -9.34
C VAL A 190 9.34 1.04 -10.00
N PRO A 191 9.21 1.68 -11.17
CA PRO A 191 10.35 2.12 -11.95
C PRO A 191 11.14 3.25 -11.26
N ASN A 192 12.46 3.11 -11.24
CA ASN A 192 13.42 4.08 -10.69
C ASN A 192 13.11 4.48 -9.24
N PHE A 193 12.68 3.52 -8.42
CA PHE A 193 12.46 3.76 -7.00
C PHE A 193 13.72 4.27 -6.31
N ARG A 194 13.56 5.25 -5.42
CA ARG A 194 14.58 5.67 -4.47
C ARG A 194 13.95 5.71 -3.07
N SER A 195 14.69 5.34 -2.04
CA SER A 195 14.20 5.51 -0.68
C SER A 195 13.85 6.98 -0.42
N PRO A 196 12.75 7.30 0.29
CA PRO A 196 12.27 8.68 0.44
C PRO A 196 13.30 9.67 0.99
N GLU A 197 14.12 9.27 1.95
CA GLU A 197 15.19 10.07 2.54
C GLU A 197 16.28 10.43 1.53
N VAL A 198 16.58 9.53 0.58
CA VAL A 198 17.48 9.81 -0.54
C VAL A 198 16.78 10.73 -1.55
N ALA A 199 15.49 10.50 -1.79
CA ALA A 199 14.75 11.22 -2.81
C ALA A 199 14.48 12.67 -2.44
N ALA A 200 14.11 12.92 -1.18
CA ALA A 200 13.89 14.24 -0.61
C ALA A 200 15.20 14.94 -0.24
N GLY A 201 16.25 14.17 0.10
CA GLY A 201 17.49 14.68 0.66
C GLY A 201 17.27 15.39 2.01
N GLY A 202 18.16 16.32 2.33
CA GLY A 202 18.11 17.10 3.56
C GLY A 202 19.10 16.63 4.63
N GLN A 203 19.05 17.30 5.78
CA GLN A 203 19.79 16.92 6.98
C GLN A 203 18.80 16.44 8.04
N ASN A 204 19.25 15.55 8.92
CA ASN A 204 18.47 15.14 10.09
C ASN A 204 18.14 16.34 10.99
N SER A 205 17.17 16.19 11.89
CA SER A 205 16.70 17.28 12.77
C SER A 205 17.79 17.90 13.64
N GLN A 206 18.86 17.15 13.94
CA GLN A 206 20.03 17.63 14.70
C GLN A 206 21.11 18.30 13.85
N GLN A 207 20.96 18.32 12.52
CA GLN A 207 21.93 18.85 11.56
C GLN A 207 23.33 18.21 11.66
N THR A 208 23.39 16.95 12.10
CA THR A 208 24.65 16.20 12.28
C THR A 208 24.94 15.26 11.11
N GLY A 209 23.97 15.00 10.24
CA GLY A 209 24.10 14.09 9.12
C GLY A 209 22.96 14.21 8.10
N PRO A 210 22.92 13.35 7.06
CA PRO A 210 21.80 13.30 6.13
C PRO A 210 20.49 12.92 6.85
N ALA A 211 19.36 13.31 6.27
CA ALA A 211 18.06 12.82 6.70
C ALA A 211 17.99 11.28 6.61
N THR A 212 17.20 10.66 7.48
CA THR A 212 17.05 9.20 7.54
C THR A 212 15.59 8.78 7.56
N LEU A 213 15.28 7.64 6.96
CA LEU A 213 14.01 6.96 7.12
C LEU A 213 14.27 5.57 7.70
N THR A 214 13.62 5.23 8.80
CA THR A 214 13.78 3.95 9.50
C THR A 214 12.43 3.36 9.84
N LEU A 215 12.36 2.03 9.91
CA LEU A 215 11.22 1.29 10.43
C LEU A 215 11.71 0.38 11.56
N ASP A 216 11.14 0.54 12.75
CA ASP A 216 11.44 -0.38 13.86
C ASP A 216 10.83 -1.76 13.58
N GLU A 217 11.68 -2.79 13.53
CA GLU A 217 11.29 -4.15 13.15
C GLU A 217 10.34 -4.81 14.16
N ILE A 218 10.21 -4.29 15.39
CA ILE A 218 9.39 -4.87 16.46
C ILE A 218 8.16 -3.99 16.72
N LEU A 219 8.36 -2.67 16.80
CA LEU A 219 7.30 -1.72 17.14
C LEU A 219 6.50 -1.28 15.93
N GLY A 220 7.08 -1.33 14.73
CA GLY A 220 6.46 -0.78 13.52
C GLY A 220 6.52 0.74 13.43
N ASP A 221 7.35 1.40 14.25
CA ASP A 221 7.55 2.84 14.21
C ASP A 221 8.32 3.23 12.93
N LEU A 222 7.61 3.80 11.97
CA LEU A 222 8.17 4.45 10.80
C LEU A 222 8.57 5.88 11.18
N ILE A 223 9.85 6.17 11.11
CA ILE A 223 10.43 7.45 11.52
C ILE A 223 11.15 8.06 10.33
N TRP A 224 10.72 9.25 9.92
CA TRP A 224 11.46 10.07 8.97
C TRP A 224 12.09 11.25 9.72
N ASP A 225 13.39 11.15 9.99
CA ASP A 225 14.16 12.23 10.61
C ASP A 225 14.51 13.30 9.58
N ALA A 226 13.57 14.24 9.51
CA ALA A 226 13.57 15.50 8.78
C ALA A 226 13.56 15.35 7.25
N PRO A 227 12.39 15.13 6.63
CA PRO A 227 12.24 15.20 5.17
C PRO A 227 12.80 16.53 4.63
N GLY A 228 13.68 16.46 3.64
CA GLY A 228 14.34 17.67 3.09
C GLY A 228 13.55 18.43 2.03
N MET A 229 12.46 17.85 1.52
CA MET A 229 11.71 18.38 0.39
C MET A 229 10.21 18.15 0.56
N LYS A 230 9.42 19.15 0.15
CA LYS A 230 7.96 19.02 0.08
C LYS A 230 7.56 18.19 -1.16
N GLY A 231 6.66 17.24 -0.96
CA GLY A 231 5.96 16.50 -2.01
C GLY A 231 5.41 15.17 -1.49
N GLU A 232 4.90 14.35 -2.40
CA GLU A 232 4.39 13.01 -2.08
C GLU A 232 5.48 11.95 -2.31
N PHE A 233 5.57 10.98 -1.41
CA PHE A 233 6.60 9.94 -1.42
C PHE A 233 5.98 8.60 -1.06
N ASN A 234 6.22 7.57 -1.87
CA ASN A 234 5.72 6.24 -1.56
C ASN A 234 6.63 5.54 -0.55
N ILE A 235 6.02 4.86 0.42
CA ILE A 235 6.66 3.98 1.40
C ILE A 235 5.90 2.67 1.37
N ALA A 236 6.62 1.55 1.39
CA ALA A 236 6.00 0.24 1.55
C ALA A 236 6.73 -0.57 2.62
N PHE A 237 5.97 -1.37 3.36
CA PHE A 237 6.51 -2.29 4.34
C PHE A 237 5.63 -3.52 4.48
N ILE A 238 6.22 -4.57 5.02
CA ILE A 238 5.58 -5.84 5.30
C ILE A 238 5.50 -6.01 6.81
N ALA A 239 4.33 -6.43 7.31
CA ALA A 239 4.15 -7.00 8.63
C ALA A 239 4.12 -8.53 8.50
N GLU A 240 5.18 -9.20 8.96
CA GLU A 240 5.32 -10.65 8.96
C GLU A 240 4.80 -11.23 10.28
N GLU A 241 4.05 -12.31 10.18
CA GLU A 241 3.44 -13.00 11.31
C GLU A 241 4.25 -14.24 11.70
N TRP A 242 4.59 -14.34 12.99
CA TRP A 242 5.46 -15.37 13.53
C TRP A 242 4.90 -16.01 14.81
N ARG A 243 4.88 -17.35 14.83
CA ARG A 243 4.49 -18.14 16.01
C ARG A 243 5.65 -19.01 16.48
N LYS A 244 5.85 -19.07 17.80
CA LYS A 244 6.82 -19.97 18.42
C LYS A 244 6.16 -21.32 18.69
N ILE A 245 6.54 -22.36 17.94
CA ILE A 245 6.00 -23.71 18.08
C ILE A 245 7.13 -24.67 18.44
N SER A 246 6.97 -25.39 19.55
CA SER A 246 7.99 -26.32 20.08
C SER A 246 9.39 -25.69 20.24
N GLY A 247 9.42 -24.39 20.58
CA GLY A 247 10.67 -23.66 20.80
C GLY A 247 11.24 -22.96 19.56
N GLU A 248 10.71 -23.23 18.37
CA GLU A 248 11.20 -22.64 17.11
C GLU A 248 10.20 -21.63 16.53
N TRP A 249 10.71 -20.52 16.01
CA TRP A 249 9.89 -19.54 15.29
C TRP A 249 9.50 -20.09 13.91
N ARG A 250 8.23 -19.93 13.56
CA ARG A 250 7.64 -20.30 12.28
C ARG A 250 6.93 -19.09 11.70
N PHE A 251 7.09 -18.88 10.40
CA PHE A 251 6.38 -17.86 9.63
C PHE A 251 5.00 -18.37 9.22
N LEU A 252 3.97 -17.55 9.43
CA LEU A 252 2.56 -17.91 9.19
C LEU A 252 1.96 -17.13 8.02
N GLY A 253 2.52 -15.98 7.69
CA GLY A 253 1.96 -15.12 6.67
C GLY A 253 2.49 -13.71 6.80
N SER A 254 2.03 -12.84 5.92
CA SER A 254 2.45 -11.46 5.92
C SER A 254 1.44 -10.56 5.25
N VAL A 255 1.36 -9.31 5.69
CA VAL A 255 0.55 -8.26 5.08
C VAL A 255 1.45 -7.14 4.59
N THR A 256 1.32 -6.76 3.32
CA THR A 256 1.99 -5.58 2.77
C THR A 256 1.10 -4.36 2.95
N ARG A 257 1.66 -3.26 3.47
CA ARG A 257 1.11 -1.91 3.33
C ARG A 257 1.95 -1.13 2.35
N ASP A 258 1.29 -0.59 1.34
CA ASP A 258 1.83 0.39 0.40
C ASP A 258 1.11 1.71 0.66
N MET A 259 1.84 2.81 0.90
CA MET A 259 1.30 4.11 1.31
C MET A 259 2.10 5.30 0.77
N GLN A 260 1.50 6.50 0.78
CA GLN A 260 2.05 7.74 0.22
C GLN A 260 1.92 8.95 1.15
#